data_AF-A0A8S2KI13-F1
#
_entry.id   AF-A0A8S2KI13-F1
#
_cell.length_a   1.000
_cell.length_b   1.000
_cell.length_c   1.000
_cell.angle_alpha   90.00
_cell.angle_beta   90.00
_cell.angle_gamma   90.00
#
_symmetry.space_group_name_H-M   'P 1'
#
loop_
_entity.id
_entity.type
_entity.pdbx_description
1 polymer ?
#
loop_
_entity_poly.entity_id
_entity_poly.type
_entity_poly.pdbx_seq_one_letter_code
_entity_poly.pdbx_strand_id
1 'polypeptide(L)'
;MNILSWASGANLWGHEKDDKFNRPTHYDGMLEVVGVTGIVHLGQIQSGIRSGVRLAQGGHVHIRMNNDYPVPVQVDGEPWLQPPCDITIIRSALKATMLRKRKSKIKRRNTEPTVYFPDGDEDSKC
;
A
#
# COMPACT_ATOMS: atom_id res chain seq x y z
N MET A 1 -1.15 0.33 -11.54
CA MET A 1 -0.55 1.42 -10.69
C MET A 1 0.37 0.80 -9.63
N ASN A 2 1.62 1.24 -9.41
CA ASN A 2 2.49 0.66 -8.36
C ASN A 2 2.10 1.19 -6.96
N ILE A 3 1.57 0.33 -6.09
CA ILE A 3 1.13 0.69 -4.73
C ILE A 3 1.75 -0.24 -3.68
N LEU A 4 1.96 0.28 -2.48
CA LEU A 4 2.63 -0.42 -1.37
C LEU A 4 1.76 -1.48 -0.67
N SER A 5 0.57 -1.75 -1.20
CA SER A 5 -0.41 -2.62 -0.57
C SER A 5 -0.97 -3.60 -1.57
N TRP A 6 -1.11 -4.85 -1.15
CA TRP A 6 -1.63 -5.96 -1.94
C TRP A 6 -2.72 -6.69 -1.16
N ALA A 7 -3.60 -7.42 -1.87
CA ALA A 7 -4.71 -8.24 -1.33
C ALA A 7 -5.27 -7.79 0.04
N SER A 8 -6.28 -6.91 0.04
CA SER A 8 -6.90 -6.37 1.27
C SER A 8 -5.97 -5.48 2.12
N GLY A 9 -4.90 -4.95 1.55
CA GLY A 9 -4.08 -3.91 2.20
C GLY A 9 -2.79 -4.41 2.85
N ALA A 10 -2.43 -5.69 2.67
CA ALA A 10 -1.19 -6.26 3.17
C ALA A 10 0.04 -5.56 2.56
N ASN A 11 1.05 -5.26 3.39
CA ASN A 11 2.30 -4.66 2.98
C ASN A 11 3.37 -5.73 2.74
N LEU A 12 3.52 -6.15 1.48
CA LEU A 12 4.51 -7.15 1.07
C LEU A 12 5.96 -6.69 1.31
N TRP A 13 6.25 -5.40 1.20
CA TRP A 13 7.61 -4.87 1.37
C TRP A 13 8.02 -4.82 2.84
N GLY A 14 7.06 -4.69 3.75
CA GLY A 14 7.30 -4.53 5.19
C GLY A 14 7.67 -3.10 5.60
N HIS A 15 7.86 -2.92 6.91
CA HIS A 15 8.19 -1.62 7.52
C HIS A 15 9.67 -1.51 7.92
N GLU A 16 10.39 -2.63 7.91
CA GLU A 16 11.79 -2.70 8.34
C GLU A 16 12.69 -1.95 7.36
N LYS A 17 13.65 -1.19 7.89
CA LYS A 17 14.72 -0.62 7.09
C LYS A 17 15.69 -1.73 6.70
N ASP A 18 16.25 -1.58 5.51
CA ASP A 18 17.27 -2.46 4.96
C ASP A 18 18.30 -1.58 4.28
N ASP A 19 19.58 -1.85 4.50
CA ASP A 19 20.66 -1.04 3.95
C ASP A 19 20.82 -1.25 2.44
N LYS A 20 20.30 -2.34 1.89
CA LYS A 20 20.37 -2.68 0.46
C LYS A 20 19.27 -2.03 -0.36
N PHE A 21 18.14 -1.69 0.26
CA PHE A 21 16.94 -1.24 -0.45
C PHE A 21 16.40 0.08 0.07
N ASN A 22 15.94 0.93 -0.84
CA ASN A 22 15.33 2.19 -0.45
C ASN A 22 13.91 1.98 0.08
N ARG A 23 13.45 2.93 0.89
CA ARG A 23 12.05 3.00 1.31
C ARG A 23 11.17 3.13 0.07
N PRO A 24 10.17 2.25 -0.11
CA PRO A 24 9.41 2.19 -1.35
C PRO A 24 8.42 3.36 -1.42
N THR A 25 8.28 3.97 -2.60
CA THR A 25 7.29 5.02 -2.86
C THR A 25 6.67 4.86 -4.24
N HIS A 26 5.42 5.29 -4.42
CA HIS A 26 4.72 5.16 -5.71
C HIS A 26 5.15 6.20 -6.77
N TYR A 27 6.09 7.10 -6.45
CA TYR A 27 6.46 8.24 -7.30
C TYR A 27 7.97 8.40 -7.56
N ASP A 28 8.83 7.68 -6.84
CA ASP A 28 10.25 7.56 -7.19
C ASP A 28 10.44 6.82 -8.52
N GLY A 29 9.40 6.07 -8.94
CA GLY A 29 9.31 5.16 -10.08
C GLY A 29 10.43 4.14 -10.16
N MET A 30 10.72 3.59 -8.99
CA MET A 30 11.24 2.26 -8.81
C MET A 30 10.07 1.27 -8.70
N LEU A 31 10.34 0.01 -9.02
CA LEU A 31 9.46 -1.12 -8.78
C LEU A 31 10.04 -2.01 -7.70
N GLU A 32 9.21 -2.40 -6.76
CA GLU A 32 9.51 -3.33 -5.69
C GLU A 32 9.20 -4.77 -6.14
N VAL A 33 10.24 -5.62 -6.22
CA VAL A 33 10.08 -7.05 -6.55
C VAL A 33 10.15 -7.86 -5.27
N VAL A 34 9.04 -8.53 -4.94
CA VAL A 34 8.88 -9.31 -3.71
C VAL A 34 8.51 -10.75 -4.02
N GLY A 35 9.19 -11.70 -3.38
CA GLY A 35 8.90 -13.13 -3.45
C GLY A 35 8.07 -13.60 -2.27
N VAL A 36 7.15 -14.52 -2.53
CA VAL A 36 6.40 -15.28 -1.52
C VAL A 36 6.66 -16.76 -1.74
N THR A 37 7.00 -17.48 -0.67
CA THR A 37 7.51 -18.86 -0.76
C THR A 37 6.45 -19.94 -0.60
N GLY A 38 5.26 -19.60 -0.09
CA GLY A 38 4.17 -20.55 0.09
C GLY A 38 3.01 -19.99 0.92
N ILE A 39 1.95 -20.79 1.10
CA ILE A 39 0.71 -20.33 1.72
C ILE A 39 0.83 -19.96 3.19
N VAL A 40 1.69 -20.65 3.95
CA VAL A 40 1.96 -20.31 5.36
C VAL A 40 2.62 -18.93 5.46
N HIS A 41 3.61 -18.68 4.60
CA HIS A 41 4.27 -17.38 4.53
C HIS A 41 3.27 -16.29 4.12
N LEU A 42 2.42 -16.57 3.14
CA LEU A 42 1.36 -15.67 2.71
C LEU A 42 0.37 -15.32 3.85
N GLY A 43 -0.05 -16.32 4.63
CA GLY A 43 -0.93 -16.11 5.79
C GLY A 43 -0.29 -15.24 6.87
N GLN A 44 1.01 -15.40 7.11
CA GLN A 44 1.77 -14.54 8.03
C GLN A 44 1.94 -13.11 7.51
N ILE A 45 2.03 -12.92 6.19
CA ILE A 45 2.03 -11.57 5.58
C ILE A 45 0.66 -10.92 5.77
N GLN A 46 -0.42 -11.67 5.54
CA GLN A 46 -1.78 -11.16 5.70
C GLN A 46 -2.10 -10.76 7.15
N SER A 47 -1.57 -11.51 8.13
CA SER A 47 -1.71 -11.19 9.55
C SER A 47 -0.76 -10.08 10.03
N GLY A 48 0.17 -9.62 9.18
CA GLY A 48 1.15 -8.59 9.50
C GLY A 48 2.32 -9.08 10.37
N ILE A 49 2.48 -10.40 10.53
CA ILE A 49 3.57 -11.00 11.33
C ILE A 49 4.88 -11.03 10.53
N ARG A 50 4.80 -11.17 9.19
CA ARG A 50 5.96 -11.17 8.29
C ARG A 50 5.75 -10.25 7.10
N SER A 51 6.84 -9.92 6.42
CA SER A 51 6.83 -9.33 5.07
C SER A 51 7.34 -10.35 4.06
N GLY A 52 7.12 -10.10 2.77
CA GLY A 52 7.68 -10.94 1.72
C GLY A 52 9.20 -10.78 1.60
N VAL A 53 9.81 -11.64 0.79
CA VAL A 53 11.25 -11.61 0.53
C VAL A 53 11.56 -10.52 -0.48
N ARG A 54 12.36 -9.52 -0.11
CA ARG A 54 12.79 -8.46 -1.03
C ARG A 54 13.82 -9.02 -2.01
N LEU A 55 13.46 -9.10 -3.28
CA LEU A 55 14.31 -9.68 -4.33
C LEU A 55 15.09 -8.60 -5.09
N ALA A 56 14.41 -7.52 -5.46
CA ALA A 56 15.02 -6.42 -6.21
C ALA A 56 14.23 -5.11 -6.04
N GLN A 57 14.88 -3.99 -6.36
CA GLN A 57 14.24 -2.69 -6.52
C GLN A 57 14.86 -1.99 -7.75
N GLY A 58 14.05 -1.57 -8.71
CA GLY A 58 14.60 -1.02 -9.98
C GLY A 58 13.57 -0.28 -10.84
N GLY A 59 14.02 0.70 -11.63
CA GLY A 59 13.16 1.41 -12.60
C GLY A 59 13.00 0.70 -13.95
N HIS A 60 13.82 -0.32 -14.20
CA HIS A 60 13.79 -1.19 -15.37
C HIS A 60 13.96 -2.63 -14.90
N VAL A 61 12.88 -3.41 -14.93
CA VAL A 61 12.87 -4.79 -14.42
C VAL A 61 12.64 -5.75 -15.58
N HIS A 62 13.57 -6.69 -15.76
CA HIS A 62 13.49 -7.74 -16.76
C HIS A 62 13.24 -9.07 -16.07
N ILE A 63 12.12 -9.73 -16.41
CA ILE A 63 11.70 -11.01 -15.85
C ILE A 63 11.70 -12.04 -16.97
N ARG A 64 12.56 -13.03 -16.87
CA ARG A 64 12.61 -14.15 -17.80
C ARG A 64 11.86 -15.36 -17.24
N MET A 65 10.83 -15.81 -17.94
CA MET A 65 10.02 -16.96 -17.56
C MET A 65 10.44 -18.19 -18.37
N ASN A 66 11.19 -19.11 -17.73
CA ASN A 66 11.73 -20.33 -18.36
C ASN A 66 10.93 -21.60 -18.00
N ASN A 67 9.65 -21.47 -17.61
CA ASN A 67 8.86 -22.64 -17.23
C ASN A 67 8.46 -23.45 -18.47
N ASP A 68 8.21 -24.76 -18.31
CA ASP A 68 7.76 -25.61 -19.42
C ASP A 68 6.26 -25.45 -19.74
N TYR A 69 5.51 -24.76 -18.87
CA TYR A 69 4.07 -24.57 -18.96
C TYR A 69 3.66 -23.11 -18.68
N PRO A 70 2.50 -22.65 -19.17
CA PRO A 70 2.00 -21.31 -18.89
C PRO A 70 1.74 -21.07 -17.40
N VAL A 71 2.12 -19.89 -16.89
CA VAL A 71 1.96 -19.50 -15.48
C VAL A 71 0.80 -18.51 -15.34
N PRO A 72 -0.05 -18.62 -14.30
CA PRO A 72 -1.07 -17.61 -14.02
C PRO A 72 -0.42 -16.28 -13.63
N VAL A 73 -0.82 -15.22 -14.33
CA VAL A 73 -0.40 -13.84 -14.08
C VAL A 73 -1.64 -12.97 -13.92
N GLN A 74 -1.52 -11.91 -13.13
CA GLN A 74 -2.57 -10.91 -12.94
C GLN A 74 -1.95 -9.52 -12.93
N VAL A 75 -2.54 -8.57 -13.66
CA VAL A 75 -2.15 -7.15 -13.65
C VAL A 75 -3.39 -6.28 -13.51
N ASP A 76 -3.35 -5.36 -12.54
CA ASP A 76 -4.41 -4.38 -12.25
C ASP A 76 -5.85 -4.96 -12.17
N GLY A 77 -5.99 -6.26 -11.87
CA GLY A 77 -7.28 -6.96 -11.74
C GLY A 77 -7.52 -8.04 -12.80
N GLU A 78 -6.87 -7.96 -13.95
CA GLU A 78 -7.10 -8.84 -15.10
C GLU A 78 -6.18 -10.07 -15.04
N PRO A 79 -6.71 -11.30 -14.95
CA PRO A 79 -5.93 -12.53 -14.93
C PRO A 79 -5.72 -13.12 -16.34
N TRP A 80 -4.58 -13.77 -16.58
CA TRP A 80 -4.32 -14.57 -17.78
C TRP A 80 -3.28 -15.69 -17.52
N LEU A 81 -3.16 -16.63 -18.46
CA LEU A 81 -2.08 -17.61 -18.48
C LEU A 81 -0.95 -17.10 -19.38
N GLN A 82 0.22 -16.83 -18.79
CA GLN A 82 1.39 -16.34 -19.48
C GLN A 82 2.27 -17.51 -19.96
N PRO A 83 2.40 -17.75 -21.27
CA PRO A 83 3.39 -18.70 -21.79
C PRO A 83 4.83 -18.20 -21.52
N PRO A 84 5.83 -19.08 -21.64
CA PRO A 84 7.24 -18.73 -21.44
C PRO A 84 7.65 -17.53 -22.31
N CYS A 85 8.21 -16.51 -21.68
CA CYS A 85 8.54 -15.25 -22.35
C CYS A 85 9.52 -14.41 -21.52
N ASP A 86 10.00 -13.32 -22.13
CA ASP A 86 10.70 -12.24 -21.46
C ASP A 86 9.74 -11.05 -21.25
N ILE A 87 9.56 -10.64 -20.00
CA ILE A 87 8.72 -9.51 -19.60
C ILE A 87 9.63 -8.36 -19.19
N THR A 88 9.45 -7.21 -19.84
CA THR A 88 10.17 -5.98 -19.49
C THR A 88 9.19 -4.96 -18.91
N ILE A 89 9.41 -4.58 -17.66
CA ILE A 89 8.61 -3.58 -16.95
C ILE A 89 9.43 -2.30 -16.85
N ILE A 90 8.90 -1.24 -17.45
CA ILE A 90 9.52 0.09 -17.49
C ILE A 90 8.56 1.14 -16.98
N ARG A 91 9.11 2.26 -16.53
CA ARG A 91 8.29 3.43 -16.22
C ARG A 91 7.59 3.92 -17.50
N SER A 92 6.28 4.06 -17.43
CA SER A 92 5.52 4.73 -18.48
C SER A 92 5.95 6.19 -18.65
N ALA A 93 6.03 6.65 -19.89
CA ALA A 93 6.21 8.07 -20.20
C ALA A 93 4.99 8.90 -19.75
N LEU A 94 3.81 8.27 -19.67
CA LEU A 94 2.58 8.88 -19.21
C LEU A 94 2.52 8.86 -17.69
N LYS A 95 2.21 10.01 -17.09
CA LYS A 95 2.02 10.16 -15.64
C LYS A 95 0.61 10.67 -15.37
N ALA A 96 -0.03 10.08 -14.37
CA ALA A 96 -1.29 10.56 -13.83
C ALA A 96 -1.04 11.37 -12.55
N THR A 97 -1.72 12.51 -12.41
CA THR A 97 -1.70 13.29 -11.17
C THR A 97 -2.71 12.67 -10.19
N MET A 98 -2.21 12.19 -9.05
CA MET A 98 -3.05 11.57 -8.01
C MET A 98 -3.33 12.55 -6.88
N LEU A 99 -4.57 12.58 -6.39
CA LEU A 99 -4.93 13.35 -5.21
C LEU A 99 -4.27 12.73 -3.96
N ARG A 100 -3.55 13.54 -3.19
CA ARG A 100 -2.91 13.12 -1.94
C ARG A 100 -3.61 13.73 -0.74
N LYS A 101 -3.97 12.90 0.24
CA LYS A 101 -4.47 13.37 1.53
C LYS A 101 -3.43 14.26 2.21
N ARG A 102 -3.78 15.51 2.51
CA ARG A 102 -2.96 16.39 3.36
C ARG A 102 -2.91 15.79 4.77
N LYS A 103 -1.72 15.61 5.32
CA LYS A 103 -1.54 15.29 6.74
C LYS A 103 -1.86 16.56 7.55
N SER A 104 -3.13 16.88 7.77
CA SER A 104 -3.50 17.89 8.75
C SER A 104 -3.19 17.33 10.13
N LYS A 105 -2.23 17.94 10.84
CA LYS A 105 -2.19 17.82 12.30
C LYS A 105 -3.41 18.58 12.82
N ILE A 106 -4.58 17.95 12.85
CA ILE A 106 -5.68 18.44 13.67
C ILE A 106 -5.18 18.32 15.11
N LYS A 107 -4.65 19.42 15.64
CA LYS A 107 -4.44 19.59 17.08
C LYS A 107 -5.85 19.52 17.66
N ARG A 108 -6.20 18.38 18.28
CA ARG A 108 -7.46 18.27 19.03
C ARG A 108 -7.52 19.47 19.98
N ARG A 109 -8.40 20.44 19.73
CA ARG A 109 -8.80 21.38 20.77
C ARG A 109 -9.65 20.56 21.71
N ASN A 110 -9.22 20.47 22.97
CA ASN A 110 -10.09 19.97 24.02
C ASN A 110 -11.24 20.99 24.13
N THR A 111 -12.43 20.62 23.69
CA THR A 111 -13.65 21.31 24.11
C THR A 111 -14.03 20.72 25.45
N GLU A 112 -13.70 21.41 26.54
CA GLU A 112 -14.40 21.20 27.81
C GLU A 112 -15.87 21.59 27.60
N PRO A 113 -16.83 20.77 28.06
CA PRO A 113 -18.24 21.14 28.01
C PRO A 113 -18.51 22.10 29.18
N THR A 114 -18.69 23.38 28.89
CA THR A 114 -19.28 24.33 29.84
C THR A 114 -20.75 23.96 29.99
N VAL A 115 -21.08 23.25 31.08
CA VAL A 115 -22.46 22.98 31.47
C VAL A 115 -23.02 24.27 32.07
N TYR A 116 -23.93 24.91 31.34
CA TYR A 116 -24.69 26.07 31.82
C TYR A 116 -25.91 25.56 32.59
N PHE A 117 -26.01 25.88 33.87
CA PHE A 117 -27.21 25.68 34.68
C PHE A 117 -27.97 27.02 34.71
N PRO A 118 -29.16 27.14 34.10
CA PRO A 118 -29.96 28.34 34.23
C PRO A 118 -30.64 28.36 35.60
N ASP A 119 -30.33 29.40 36.38
CA ASP A 119 -31.05 29.73 37.61
C ASP A 119 -32.50 30.09 37.28
N GLY A 120 -33.43 29.43 37.97
CA GLY A 120 -34.84 29.77 37.92
C GLY A 120 -35.10 30.98 38.81
N ASP A 121 -35.88 31.92 38.31
CA ASP A 121 -36.60 32.88 39.15
C ASP A 121 -38.03 33.04 38.64
N GLU A 122 -38.89 33.12 39.64
CA GLU A 122 -40.33 33.06 39.66
C GLU A 122 -41.02 34.28 39.04
N ASP A 123 -42.24 33.99 38.57
CA ASP A 123 -43.45 34.79 38.71
C ASP A 123 -43.68 36.10 37.92
N SER A 124 -44.54 35.93 36.90
CA SER A 124 -45.94 36.38 36.90
C SER A 124 -46.29 37.88 36.94
N LYS A 125 -46.93 38.32 35.84
CA LYS A 125 -47.95 39.41 35.68
C LYS A 125 -47.43 40.86 35.78
N CYS A 126 -47.83 41.80 34.92
CA CYS A 126 -49.05 42.01 34.14
C CYS A 126 -48.74 42.55 32.73
#